data_AF-A0A5N5NBH5-F1
#
_entry.id   AF-A0A5N5NBH5-F1
#
_cell.length_a   1.000
_cell.length_b   1.000
_cell.length_c   1.000
_cell.angle_alpha   90.00
_cell.angle_beta   90.00
_cell.angle_gamma   90.00
#
_symmetry.space_group_name_H-M   'P 1'
#
loop_
_entity.id
_entity.type
_entity.pdbx_description
1 polymer ?
#
loop_
_entity_poly.entity_id
_entity_poly.type
_entity_poly.pdbx_seq_one_letter_code
_entity_poly.pdbx_strand_id
1 'polypeptide(L)'
;MSSQRKGSEAAPYHVLHKLPPGDSPYVRAKHVQLVEKDPGAAIALFWKAINAGDRVDSALKDMAVVMKQQDRAEEAIEAIKAFRDRCSKHAQESLDNVLIDLYKKCGKVEEQIELLKQKLRMILQGEAFNGKATKTARSHGRKFQVTVKQETSRILGNLGWAYMQKGNYVAAEVVYRKAQSIDPDANKACNLVLCLIKQTQYAEAQAVLDDILRGKVIGSDEPKSRNRAQELLCELETCRSSSVFSEPSGSSLEDAFVEGLDQLMSQWTPYRSRRLPIFEEIFRDQLAC
;
A
#
# COMPACT_ATOMS: atom_id res chain seq x y z
N MET A 1 54.69 -32.19 19.38
CA MET A 1 54.44 -30.84 19.92
C MET A 1 53.48 -30.10 19.00
N SER A 2 52.38 -29.63 19.60
CA SER A 2 51.37 -28.65 19.16
C SER A 2 50.99 -28.54 17.68
N SER A 3 49.85 -29.16 17.35
CA SER A 3 49.00 -28.76 16.22
C SER A 3 48.21 -27.52 16.62
N GLN A 4 48.53 -26.36 16.03
CA GLN A 4 47.76 -25.13 16.19
C GLN A 4 46.38 -25.31 15.57
N ARG A 5 45.37 -25.50 16.42
CA ARG A 5 43.95 -25.34 16.05
C ARG A 5 43.76 -23.89 15.60
N LYS A 6 43.52 -23.68 14.30
CA LYS A 6 42.93 -22.46 13.78
C LYS A 6 41.58 -22.28 14.49
N GLY A 7 41.51 -21.33 15.42
CA GLY A 7 40.24 -20.90 16.00
C GLY A 7 39.33 -20.44 14.87
N SER A 8 38.13 -21.00 14.80
CA SER A 8 37.06 -20.46 13.97
C SER A 8 36.78 -19.05 14.49
N GLU A 9 37.23 -18.01 13.78
CA GLU A 9 36.79 -16.64 14.05
C GLU A 9 35.26 -16.63 13.91
N ALA A 10 34.59 -16.48 15.05
CA ALA A 10 33.16 -16.25 15.08
C ALA A 10 32.85 -15.06 14.17
N ALA A 11 31.84 -15.19 13.31
CA ALA A 11 31.45 -14.13 12.40
C ALA A 11 31.31 -12.81 13.18
N PRO A 12 31.89 -11.70 12.70
CA PRO A 12 31.98 -10.48 13.49
C PRO A 12 30.57 -9.99 13.89
N TYR A 13 30.44 -9.46 15.11
CA TYR A 13 29.17 -9.20 15.80
C TYR A 13 28.14 -8.44 14.95
N HIS A 14 28.60 -7.52 14.09
CA HIS A 14 27.77 -6.77 13.16
C HIS A 14 27.11 -7.64 12.07
N VAL A 15 27.73 -8.74 11.66
CA VAL A 15 27.17 -9.72 10.71
C VAL A 15 26.09 -10.56 11.38
N LEU A 16 26.33 -10.99 12.63
CA LEU A 16 25.37 -11.79 13.40
C LEU A 16 24.08 -11.01 13.68
N HIS A 17 24.21 -9.74 14.08
CA HIS A 17 23.07 -8.89 14.42
C HIS A 17 22.57 -8.01 13.25
N LYS A 18 23.12 -8.19 12.03
CA LYS A 18 22.83 -7.37 10.84
C LYS A 18 22.95 -5.86 11.09
N LEU A 19 23.93 -5.47 11.90
CA LEU A 19 24.24 -4.07 12.20
C LEU A 19 25.14 -3.48 11.10
N PRO A 20 24.97 -2.21 10.75
CA PRO A 20 25.92 -1.53 9.90
C PRO A 20 27.27 -1.37 10.64
N PRO A 21 28.42 -1.43 9.94
CA PRO A 21 29.72 -1.20 10.56
C PRO A 21 29.89 0.27 10.95
N GLY A 22 30.66 0.52 12.03
CA GLY A 22 31.01 1.86 12.53
C GLY A 22 30.37 2.20 13.88
N ASP A 23 30.49 3.47 14.31
CA ASP A 23 29.92 3.99 15.57
C ASP A 23 29.12 5.30 15.37
N SER A 24 28.64 5.53 14.16
CA SER A 24 27.79 6.68 13.83
C SER A 24 26.48 6.65 14.65
N PRO A 25 25.83 7.80 14.94
CA PRO A 25 24.56 7.86 15.67
C PRO A 25 23.49 6.86 15.18
N TYR A 26 23.37 6.64 13.87
CA TYR A 26 22.47 5.65 13.29
C TYR A 26 22.83 4.21 13.66
N VAL A 27 24.13 3.86 13.62
CA VAL A 27 24.61 2.52 13.99
C VAL A 27 24.32 2.24 15.47
N ARG A 28 24.57 3.23 16.34
CA ARG A 28 24.22 3.15 17.76
C ARG A 28 22.72 2.97 17.94
N ALA A 29 21.90 3.70 17.20
CA ALA A 29 20.44 3.51 17.23
C ALA A 29 20.03 2.07 16.86
N LYS A 30 20.63 1.48 15.81
CA LYS A 30 20.38 0.08 15.42
C LYS A 30 20.85 -0.92 16.47
N HIS A 31 21.99 -0.67 17.11
CA HIS A 31 22.50 -1.52 18.20
C HIS A 31 21.50 -1.54 19.35
N VAL A 32 21.10 -0.36 19.83
CA VAL A 32 20.14 -0.22 20.93
C VAL A 32 18.79 -0.85 20.55
N GLN A 33 18.32 -0.65 19.32
CA GLN A 33 17.07 -1.25 18.81
C GLN A 33 17.11 -2.79 18.81
N LEU A 34 18.16 -3.40 18.29
CA LEU A 34 18.18 -4.83 17.95
C LEU A 34 18.85 -5.71 19.02
N VAL A 35 19.82 -5.16 19.75
CA VAL A 35 20.62 -5.88 20.76
C VAL A 35 20.08 -5.59 22.15
N GLU A 36 20.03 -4.32 22.54
CA GLU A 36 19.56 -3.91 23.87
C GLU A 36 18.03 -3.96 23.99
N LYS A 37 17.33 -3.92 22.85
CA LYS A 37 15.87 -3.96 22.75
C LYS A 37 15.20 -2.82 23.54
N ASP A 38 15.85 -1.65 23.55
CA ASP A 38 15.28 -0.41 24.11
C ASP A 38 14.75 0.47 22.96
N PRO A 39 13.44 0.43 22.69
CA PRO A 39 12.85 1.22 21.61
C PRO A 39 12.86 2.73 21.92
N GLY A 40 12.81 3.13 23.19
CA GLY A 40 12.80 4.54 23.58
C GLY A 40 14.15 5.20 23.33
N ALA A 41 15.22 4.56 23.80
CA ALA A 41 16.58 5.01 23.54
C ALA A 41 16.94 4.94 22.04
N ALA A 42 16.45 3.92 21.32
CA ALA A 42 16.62 3.84 19.87
C ALA A 42 15.97 5.03 19.14
N ILE A 43 14.74 5.42 19.49
CA ILE A 43 14.07 6.59 18.90
C ILE A 43 14.89 7.87 19.13
N ALA A 44 15.40 8.08 20.35
CA ALA A 44 16.22 9.24 20.67
C ALA A 44 17.52 9.29 19.83
N LEU A 45 18.16 8.14 19.62
CA LEU A 45 19.37 8.04 18.80
C LEU A 45 19.08 8.20 17.30
N PHE A 46 17.96 7.70 16.79
CA PHE A 46 17.55 7.99 15.41
C PHE A 46 17.28 9.47 15.19
N TRP A 47 16.62 10.14 16.14
CA TRP A 47 16.42 11.59 16.09
C TRP A 47 17.75 12.34 16.03
N LYS A 48 18.73 11.92 16.84
CA LYS A 48 20.09 12.46 16.80
C LYS A 48 20.76 12.23 15.45
N ALA A 49 20.60 11.04 14.85
CA ALA A 49 21.14 10.72 13.54
C ALA A 49 20.55 11.61 12.44
N ILE A 50 19.23 11.83 12.44
CA ILE A 50 18.54 12.72 11.51
C ILE A 50 19.10 14.13 11.60
N ASN A 51 19.24 14.68 12.82
CA ASN A 51 19.76 16.04 13.01
C ASN A 51 21.24 16.18 12.65
N ALA A 52 22.03 15.12 12.85
CA ALA A 52 23.43 15.09 12.43
C ALA A 52 23.62 14.84 10.92
N GLY A 53 22.55 14.59 10.14
CA GLY A 53 22.64 14.24 8.73
C GLY A 53 23.13 12.80 8.47
N ASP A 54 23.20 11.96 9.50
CA ASP A 54 23.67 10.59 9.41
C ASP A 54 22.56 9.66 8.91
N ARG A 55 22.67 9.25 7.64
CA ARG A 55 21.76 8.29 6.98
C ARG A 55 20.28 8.64 7.17
N VAL A 56 19.95 9.92 6.98
CA VAL A 56 18.61 10.50 7.24
C VAL A 56 17.47 9.65 6.69
N ASP A 57 17.56 9.21 5.44
CA ASP A 57 16.57 8.33 4.78
C ASP A 57 16.27 7.06 5.58
N SER A 58 17.32 6.36 6.02
CA SER A 58 17.20 5.12 6.79
C SER A 58 16.81 5.40 8.24
N ALA A 59 17.36 6.45 8.85
CA ALA A 59 17.09 6.83 10.23
C ALA A 59 15.61 7.20 10.41
N LEU A 60 15.05 8.04 9.54
CA LEU A 60 13.64 8.46 9.60
C LEU A 60 12.69 7.27 9.41
N LYS A 61 12.95 6.43 8.42
CA LYS A 61 12.13 5.24 8.15
C LYS A 61 12.17 4.25 9.31
N ASP A 62 13.36 3.93 9.82
CA ASP A 62 13.52 2.97 10.93
C ASP A 62 12.91 3.55 12.23
N MET A 63 13.06 4.85 12.48
CA MET A 63 12.43 5.54 13.62
C MET A 63 10.90 5.42 13.55
N ALA A 64 10.29 5.70 12.40
CA ALA A 64 8.85 5.60 12.22
C ALA A 64 8.32 4.18 12.46
N VAL A 65 9.07 3.16 12.03
CA VAL A 65 8.72 1.75 12.28
C VAL A 65 8.78 1.41 13.78
N VAL A 66 9.81 1.88 14.50
CA VAL A 66 9.91 1.67 15.95
C VAL A 66 8.79 2.40 16.69
N MET A 67 8.49 3.64 16.31
CA MET A 67 7.38 4.42 16.89
C MET A 67 6.03 3.73 16.66
N LYS A 68 5.78 3.19 15.46
CA LYS A 68 4.57 2.38 15.18
C LYS A 68 4.44 1.17 16.11
N GLN A 69 5.55 0.49 16.42
CA GLN A 69 5.59 -0.66 17.33
C GLN A 69 5.34 -0.26 18.79
N GLN A 70 5.72 0.96 19.18
CA GLN A 70 5.47 1.54 20.51
C GLN A 70 4.12 2.23 20.64
N ASP A 71 3.22 2.01 19.68
CA ASP A 71 1.90 2.66 19.61
C ASP A 71 1.93 4.19 19.48
N ARG A 72 3.06 4.75 19.08
CA ARG A 72 3.29 6.19 18.84
C ARG A 72 3.13 6.52 17.36
N ALA A 73 2.08 6.00 16.73
CA ALA A 73 1.88 6.08 15.28
C ALA A 73 1.61 7.52 14.81
N GLU A 74 0.91 8.33 15.60
CA GLU A 74 0.66 9.74 15.27
C GLU A 74 1.93 10.58 15.30
N GLU A 75 2.75 10.42 16.34
CA GLU A 75 4.06 11.07 16.42
C GLU A 75 4.98 10.64 15.27
N ALA A 76 4.89 9.39 14.82
CA ALA A 76 5.64 8.91 13.65
C ALA A 76 5.23 9.63 12.36
N ILE A 77 3.92 9.89 12.18
CA ILE A 77 3.41 10.65 11.03
C ILE A 77 3.98 12.07 11.04
N GLU A 78 3.93 12.74 12.19
CA GLU A 78 4.44 14.12 12.31
C GLU A 78 5.95 14.19 12.13
N ALA A 79 6.70 13.20 12.63
CA ALA A 79 8.13 13.11 12.35
C ALA A 79 8.41 12.93 10.85
N ILE A 80 7.68 12.08 10.14
CA ILE A 80 7.84 11.94 8.68
C ILE A 80 7.53 13.26 7.97
N LYS A 81 6.41 13.92 8.30
CA LYS A 81 6.07 15.22 7.70
C LYS A 81 7.15 16.26 7.93
N ALA A 82 7.71 16.34 9.14
CA ALA A 82 8.73 17.32 9.51
C ALA A 82 10.08 17.09 8.81
N PHE A 83 10.46 15.84 8.55
CA PHE A 83 11.81 15.51 8.07
C PHE A 83 11.88 14.98 6.64
N ARG A 84 10.77 14.63 6.00
CA ARG A 84 10.77 14.04 4.65
C ARG A 84 11.46 14.93 3.61
N ASP A 85 11.40 16.25 3.73
CA ASP A 85 12.03 17.15 2.77
C ASP A 85 13.57 17.15 2.85
N ARG A 86 14.12 16.64 3.96
CA ARG A 86 15.56 16.39 4.13
C ARG A 86 16.00 15.04 3.56
N CYS A 87 15.05 14.19 3.15
CA CYS A 87 15.32 12.88 2.58
C CYS A 87 15.49 12.95 1.06
N SER A 88 16.20 11.96 0.50
CA SER A 88 16.36 11.84 -0.94
C SER A 88 15.03 11.60 -1.67
N LYS A 89 14.96 11.97 -2.96
CA LYS A 89 13.80 11.67 -3.81
C LYS A 89 13.47 10.17 -3.85
N HIS A 90 14.48 9.31 -3.79
CA HIS A 90 14.30 7.86 -3.79
C HIS A 90 13.65 7.35 -2.50
N ALA A 91 13.94 7.98 -1.35
CA ALA A 91 13.36 7.61 -0.07
C ALA A 91 11.87 7.95 0.04
N GLN A 92 11.39 8.98 -0.68
CA GLN A 92 9.99 9.43 -0.64
C GLN A 92 9.01 8.29 -0.88
N GLU A 93 9.27 7.43 -1.87
CA GLU A 93 8.39 6.30 -2.15
C GLU A 93 8.26 5.34 -0.96
N SER A 94 9.39 5.09 -0.27
CA SER A 94 9.39 4.22 0.91
C SER A 94 8.73 4.88 2.11
N LEU A 95 8.86 6.20 2.26
CA LEU A 95 8.20 6.98 3.31
C LEU A 95 6.68 7.01 3.08
N ASP A 96 6.22 7.19 1.84
CA ASP A 96 4.79 7.12 1.50
C ASP A 96 4.18 5.76 1.87
N ASN A 97 4.90 4.66 1.60
CA ASN A 97 4.43 3.32 1.96
C ASN A 97 4.31 3.18 3.50
N VAL A 98 5.26 3.74 4.25
CA VAL A 98 5.17 3.78 5.73
C VAL A 98 4.02 4.67 6.18
N LEU A 99 3.81 5.84 5.56
CA LEU A 99 2.69 6.73 5.87
C LEU A 99 1.34 6.07 5.64
N ILE A 100 1.15 5.35 4.52
CA ILE A 100 -0.09 4.59 4.27
C ILE A 100 -0.35 3.62 5.42
N ASP A 101 0.67 2.90 5.87
CA ASP A 101 0.56 1.96 6.99
C ASP A 101 0.26 2.63 8.33
N LEU A 102 0.80 3.84 8.56
CA LEU A 102 0.54 4.62 9.76
C LEU A 102 -0.87 5.21 9.74
N TYR A 103 -1.32 5.75 8.60
CA TYR A 103 -2.67 6.27 8.44
C TYR A 103 -3.72 5.19 8.66
N LYS A 104 -3.50 3.98 8.12
CA LYS A 104 -4.34 2.81 8.41
C LYS A 104 -4.44 2.53 9.91
N LYS A 105 -3.32 2.60 10.63
CA LYS A 105 -3.27 2.34 12.08
C LYS A 105 -3.99 3.42 12.89
N CYS A 106 -3.88 4.68 12.48
CA CYS A 106 -4.49 5.82 13.16
C CYS A 106 -5.94 6.11 12.74
N GLY A 107 -6.52 5.36 11.79
CA GLY A 107 -7.84 5.66 11.25
C GLY A 107 -7.90 6.96 10.43
N LYS A 108 -6.75 7.46 9.95
CA LYS A 108 -6.63 8.67 9.12
C LYS A 108 -6.93 8.34 7.65
N VAL A 109 -8.18 7.95 7.40
CA VAL A 109 -8.62 7.36 6.12
C VAL A 109 -8.58 8.40 4.99
N GLU A 110 -8.91 9.65 5.27
CA GLU A 110 -8.86 10.77 4.32
C GLU A 110 -7.44 10.99 3.79
N GLU A 111 -6.46 11.15 4.66
CA GLU A 111 -5.06 11.37 4.28
C GLU A 111 -4.49 10.15 3.53
N GLN A 112 -4.95 8.95 3.89
CA GLN A 112 -4.60 7.74 3.16
C GLN A 112 -5.16 7.78 1.73
N ILE A 113 -6.43 8.16 1.54
CA ILE A 113 -7.06 8.27 0.21
C ILE A 113 -6.32 9.30 -0.65
N GLU A 114 -6.01 10.47 -0.09
CA GLU A 114 -5.30 11.54 -0.80
C GLU A 114 -3.91 11.08 -1.27
N LEU A 115 -3.14 10.45 -0.38
CA LEU A 115 -1.81 9.93 -0.70
C LEU A 115 -1.88 8.83 -1.78
N LEU A 116 -2.83 7.89 -1.68
CA LEU A 116 -3.01 6.85 -2.68
C LEU A 116 -3.40 7.41 -4.05
N LYS A 117 -4.29 8.42 -4.10
CA LYS A 117 -4.64 9.14 -5.33
C LYS A 117 -3.43 9.86 -5.93
N GLN A 118 -2.62 10.53 -5.10
CA GLN A 118 -1.38 11.16 -5.55
C GLN A 118 -0.42 10.14 -6.17
N LYS A 119 -0.21 9.00 -5.53
CA LYS A 119 0.67 7.94 -6.07
C LYS A 119 0.17 7.41 -7.41
N LEU A 120 -1.14 7.24 -7.59
CA LEU A 120 -1.72 6.88 -8.89
C LEU A 120 -1.44 7.94 -9.95
N ARG A 121 -1.63 9.23 -9.63
CA ARG A 121 -1.30 10.34 -10.56
C ARG A 121 0.16 10.31 -10.99
N MET A 122 1.09 10.12 -10.04
CA MET A 122 2.53 10.03 -10.35
C MET A 122 2.88 8.85 -11.25
N ILE A 123 2.17 7.72 -11.12
CA ILE A 123 2.35 6.57 -12.04
C ILE A 123 1.83 6.92 -13.43
N LEU A 124 0.64 7.52 -13.53
CA LEU A 124 0.04 7.92 -14.81
C LEU A 124 0.88 8.97 -15.55
N GLN A 125 1.51 9.88 -14.82
CA GLN A 125 2.43 10.89 -15.36
C GLN A 125 3.82 10.30 -15.71
N GLY A 126 4.09 9.05 -15.36
CA GLY A 126 5.36 8.37 -15.63
C GLY A 126 6.50 8.73 -14.66
N GLU A 127 6.22 9.55 -13.64
CA GLU A 127 7.21 10.02 -12.66
C GLU A 127 7.67 8.89 -11.73
N ALA A 128 6.74 8.03 -11.30
CA ALA A 128 7.03 6.98 -10.32
C ALA A 128 7.99 5.89 -10.84
N PHE A 129 8.09 5.70 -12.15
CA PHE A 129 8.94 4.69 -12.79
C PHE A 129 10.03 5.30 -13.68
N ASN A 130 10.20 6.64 -13.66
CA ASN A 130 11.10 7.36 -14.57
C ASN A 130 10.90 6.97 -16.04
N GLY A 131 9.63 6.84 -16.46
CA GLY A 131 9.24 6.40 -17.81
C GLY A 131 9.50 4.92 -18.14
N LYS A 132 9.97 4.10 -17.20
CA LYS A 132 10.22 2.66 -17.42
C LYS A 132 8.96 1.82 -17.15
N ALA A 133 8.86 0.66 -17.81
CA ALA A 133 7.76 -0.28 -17.58
C ALA A 133 7.89 -1.04 -16.24
N THR A 134 9.10 -1.15 -15.70
CA THR A 134 9.40 -1.88 -14.46
C THR A 134 10.41 -1.14 -13.59
N LYS A 135 10.35 -1.40 -12.28
CA LYS A 135 11.33 -0.94 -11.28
C LYS A 135 11.81 -2.11 -10.44
N THR A 136 13.04 -2.03 -9.93
CA THR A 136 13.55 -3.04 -8.99
C THR A 136 13.10 -2.70 -7.57
N ALA A 137 12.35 -3.61 -6.97
CA ALA A 137 12.00 -3.56 -5.55
C ALA A 137 12.87 -4.55 -4.76
N ARG A 138 12.93 -4.35 -3.44
CA ARG A 138 13.59 -5.27 -2.52
C ARG A 138 12.66 -5.67 -1.39
N SER A 139 12.59 -6.97 -1.13
CA SER A 139 11.87 -7.53 0.00
C SER A 139 12.70 -8.67 0.60
N HIS A 140 12.87 -8.67 1.92
CA HIS A 140 13.67 -9.67 2.67
C HIS A 140 15.06 -9.94 2.07
N GLY A 141 15.73 -8.89 1.59
CA GLY A 141 17.07 -8.99 0.99
C GLY A 141 17.10 -9.50 -0.47
N ARG A 142 15.96 -9.91 -1.03
CA ARG A 142 15.84 -10.35 -2.42
C ARG A 142 15.39 -9.18 -3.30
N LYS A 143 16.00 -9.07 -4.48
CA LYS A 143 15.60 -8.11 -5.53
C LYS A 143 14.60 -8.78 -6.46
N PHE A 144 13.55 -8.05 -6.83
CA PHE A 144 12.57 -8.49 -7.81
C PHE A 144 12.13 -7.30 -8.65
N GLN A 145 11.53 -7.58 -9.81
CA GLN A 145 10.97 -6.53 -10.67
C GLN A 145 9.48 -6.35 -10.38
N VAL A 146 9.07 -5.11 -10.27
CA VAL A 146 7.67 -4.70 -10.15
C VAL A 146 7.31 -3.95 -11.43
N THR A 147 6.24 -4.38 -12.09
CA THR A 147 5.72 -3.71 -13.28
C THR A 147 4.81 -2.54 -12.89
N VAL A 148 4.65 -1.56 -13.78
CA VAL A 148 3.65 -0.49 -13.63
C VAL A 148 2.26 -1.05 -13.38
N LYS A 149 1.87 -2.12 -14.09
CA LYS A 149 0.56 -2.79 -13.93
C LYS A 149 0.36 -3.35 -12.52
N GLN A 150 1.33 -4.11 -12.02
CA GLN A 150 1.28 -4.68 -10.66
C GLN A 150 1.20 -3.60 -9.59
N GLU A 151 2.02 -2.55 -9.71
CA GLU A 151 2.01 -1.45 -8.74
C GLU A 151 0.69 -0.67 -8.78
N THR A 152 0.15 -0.41 -9.97
CA THR A 152 -1.13 0.27 -10.15
C THR A 152 -2.26 -0.54 -9.51
N SER A 153 -2.33 -1.85 -9.81
CA SER A 153 -3.33 -2.74 -9.23
C SER A 153 -3.24 -2.81 -7.70
N ARG A 154 -2.02 -2.86 -7.15
CA ARG A 154 -1.78 -2.83 -5.70
C ARG A 154 -2.28 -1.53 -5.05
N ILE A 155 -2.01 -0.38 -5.66
CA ILE A 155 -2.45 0.92 -5.13
C ILE A 155 -3.97 1.05 -5.21
N LEU A 156 -4.58 0.61 -6.31
CA LEU A 156 -6.05 0.58 -6.45
C LEU A 156 -6.72 -0.31 -5.39
N GLY A 157 -6.16 -1.49 -5.11
CA GLY A 157 -6.66 -2.34 -4.03
C GLY A 157 -6.57 -1.68 -2.65
N ASN A 158 -5.48 -0.96 -2.36
CA ASN A 158 -5.36 -0.18 -1.12
C ASN A 158 -6.35 0.99 -1.06
N LEU A 159 -6.64 1.62 -2.20
CA LEU A 159 -7.60 2.71 -2.30
C LEU A 159 -9.03 2.19 -2.09
N GLY A 160 -9.35 1.03 -2.66
CA GLY A 160 -10.64 0.35 -2.43
C GLY A 160 -10.82 0.03 -0.96
N TRP A 161 -9.78 -0.47 -0.29
CA TRP A 161 -9.84 -0.71 1.16
C TRP A 161 -10.11 0.58 1.94
N ALA A 162 -9.48 1.69 1.58
CA ALA A 162 -9.70 2.96 2.25
C ALA A 162 -11.14 3.48 2.05
N TYR A 163 -11.68 3.35 0.84
CA TYR A 163 -13.09 3.67 0.58
C TYR A 163 -14.07 2.77 1.34
N MET A 164 -13.77 1.47 1.48
CA MET A 164 -14.55 0.57 2.33
C MET A 164 -14.59 1.06 3.79
N GLN A 165 -13.45 1.53 4.34
CA GLN A 165 -13.41 2.08 5.70
C GLN A 165 -14.24 3.35 5.85
N LYS A 166 -14.31 4.17 4.80
CA LYS A 166 -15.14 5.38 4.77
C LYS A 166 -16.64 5.08 4.58
N GLY A 167 -17.00 3.84 4.26
CA GLY A 167 -18.37 3.45 3.91
C GLY A 167 -18.79 3.85 2.49
N ASN A 168 -17.85 4.34 1.66
CA ASN A 168 -18.11 4.64 0.26
C ASN A 168 -17.90 3.36 -0.58
N TYR A 169 -18.93 2.52 -0.61
CA TYR A 169 -18.82 1.22 -1.27
C TYR A 169 -18.83 1.31 -2.79
N VAL A 170 -19.54 2.29 -3.38
CA VAL A 170 -19.58 2.48 -4.83
C VAL A 170 -18.18 2.84 -5.36
N ALA A 171 -17.51 3.81 -4.75
CA ALA A 171 -16.15 4.16 -5.15
C ALA A 171 -15.15 3.01 -4.89
N ALA A 172 -15.36 2.21 -3.83
CA ALA A 172 -14.55 1.03 -3.56
C ALA A 172 -14.71 -0.04 -4.65
N GLU A 173 -15.93 -0.30 -5.10
CA GLU A 173 -16.22 -1.27 -6.15
C GLU A 173 -15.48 -0.92 -7.44
N VAL A 174 -15.58 0.33 -7.87
CA VAL A 174 -14.95 0.84 -9.11
C VAL A 174 -13.45 0.55 -9.11
N VAL A 175 -12.76 0.91 -8.01
CA VAL A 175 -11.32 0.71 -7.93
C VAL A 175 -10.95 -0.77 -7.75
N TYR A 176 -11.78 -1.58 -7.08
CA TYR A 176 -11.57 -3.02 -6.98
C TYR A 176 -11.75 -3.74 -8.32
N ARG A 177 -12.81 -3.44 -9.08
CA ARG A 177 -12.99 -3.97 -10.43
C ARG A 177 -11.84 -3.57 -11.34
N LYS A 178 -11.41 -2.31 -11.25
CA LYS A 178 -10.24 -1.84 -12.00
C LYS A 178 -8.96 -2.59 -11.59
N ALA A 179 -8.71 -2.79 -10.30
CA ALA A 179 -7.57 -3.56 -9.82
C ALA A 179 -7.58 -5.00 -10.33
N GLN A 180 -8.75 -5.66 -10.27
CA GLN A 180 -8.98 -7.02 -10.75
C GLN A 180 -8.79 -7.13 -12.28
N SER A 181 -9.17 -6.11 -13.05
CA SER A 181 -8.98 -6.11 -14.51
C SER A 181 -7.51 -6.00 -14.95
N ILE A 182 -6.67 -5.33 -14.14
CA ILE A 182 -5.26 -5.09 -14.47
C ILE A 182 -4.38 -6.30 -14.11
N ASP A 183 -4.62 -6.86 -12.93
CA ASP A 183 -3.82 -7.94 -12.35
C ASP A 183 -4.75 -8.79 -11.46
N PRO A 184 -5.50 -9.73 -12.07
CA PRO A 184 -6.50 -10.54 -11.36
C PRO A 184 -5.85 -11.42 -10.30
N ASP A 185 -6.38 -11.40 -9.08
CA ASP A 185 -6.04 -12.38 -8.05
C ASP A 185 -7.19 -12.64 -7.09
N ALA A 186 -7.13 -13.76 -6.38
CA ALA A 186 -8.18 -14.19 -5.47
C ALA A 186 -8.40 -13.23 -4.29
N ASN A 187 -7.37 -12.57 -3.77
CA ASN A 187 -7.55 -11.61 -2.66
C ASN A 187 -8.31 -10.36 -3.13
N LYS A 188 -7.96 -9.82 -4.32
CA LYS A 188 -8.70 -8.71 -4.91
C LYS A 188 -10.14 -9.09 -5.23
N ALA A 189 -10.36 -10.30 -5.75
CA ALA A 189 -11.72 -10.83 -5.97
C ALA A 189 -12.51 -10.96 -4.66
N CYS A 190 -11.91 -11.49 -3.58
CA CYS A 190 -12.53 -11.53 -2.26
C CYS A 190 -12.86 -10.12 -1.71
N ASN A 191 -11.99 -9.14 -1.92
CA ASN A 191 -12.24 -7.76 -1.51
C ASN A 191 -13.41 -7.14 -2.29
N LEU A 192 -13.52 -7.43 -3.59
CA LEU A 192 -14.67 -7.04 -4.42
C LEU A 192 -15.95 -7.70 -3.91
N VAL A 193 -15.94 -9.01 -3.62
CA VAL A 193 -17.10 -9.71 -3.05
C VAL A 193 -17.57 -9.05 -1.77
N LEU A 194 -16.67 -8.75 -0.83
CA LEU A 194 -17.02 -8.06 0.41
C LEU A 194 -17.69 -6.71 0.13
N CYS A 195 -17.17 -5.95 -0.84
CA CYS A 195 -17.76 -4.68 -1.27
C CYS A 195 -19.19 -4.86 -1.81
N LEU A 196 -19.40 -5.85 -2.68
CA LEU A 196 -20.72 -6.16 -3.26
C LEU A 196 -21.72 -6.60 -2.18
N ILE A 197 -21.30 -7.37 -1.18
CA ILE A 197 -22.13 -7.75 -0.04
C ILE A 197 -22.58 -6.51 0.75
N LYS A 198 -21.68 -5.55 1.02
CA LYS A 198 -22.03 -4.30 1.70
C LYS A 198 -22.98 -3.42 0.89
N GLN A 199 -22.97 -3.55 -0.44
CA GLN A 199 -23.92 -2.89 -1.35
C GLN A 199 -25.20 -3.70 -1.61
N THR A 200 -25.40 -4.82 -0.90
CA THR A 200 -26.53 -5.74 -1.08
C THR A 200 -26.68 -6.34 -2.50
N GLN A 201 -25.62 -6.26 -3.31
CA GLN A 201 -25.55 -6.85 -4.64
C GLN A 201 -25.21 -8.36 -4.58
N TYR A 202 -26.07 -9.14 -3.91
CA TYR A 202 -25.79 -10.53 -3.57
C TYR A 202 -25.63 -11.46 -4.78
N ALA A 203 -26.33 -11.19 -5.89
CA ALA A 203 -26.23 -12.01 -7.10
C ALA A 203 -24.84 -11.94 -7.73
N GLU A 204 -24.29 -10.72 -7.83
CA GLU A 204 -22.94 -10.52 -8.37
C GLU A 204 -21.86 -11.02 -7.41
N ALA A 205 -22.03 -10.78 -6.11
CA ALA A 205 -21.13 -11.31 -5.09
C ALA A 205 -21.02 -12.85 -5.17
N GLN A 206 -22.16 -13.53 -5.35
CA GLN A 206 -22.20 -14.98 -5.53
C GLN A 206 -21.46 -15.42 -6.80
N ALA A 207 -21.67 -14.74 -7.93
CA ALA A 207 -21.01 -15.09 -9.19
C ALA A 207 -19.47 -14.99 -9.07
N VAL A 208 -18.97 -13.94 -8.42
CA VAL A 208 -17.52 -13.79 -8.19
C VAL A 208 -17.00 -14.87 -7.22
N LEU A 209 -17.74 -15.20 -6.15
CA LEU A 209 -17.37 -16.28 -5.23
C LEU A 209 -17.29 -17.64 -5.94
N ASP A 210 -18.27 -17.95 -6.80
CA ASP A 210 -18.29 -19.19 -7.57
C ASP A 210 -17.06 -19.30 -8.47
N ASP A 211 -16.61 -18.20 -9.08
CA ASP A 211 -15.40 -18.18 -9.91
C ASP A 211 -14.13 -18.45 -9.09
N ILE A 212 -14.04 -17.92 -7.86
CA ILE A 212 -12.93 -18.21 -6.94
C ILE A 212 -12.96 -19.69 -6.53
N LEU A 213 -14.12 -20.20 -6.10
CA LEU A 213 -14.27 -21.58 -5.60
C LEU A 213 -14.06 -22.63 -6.70
N ARG A 214 -14.40 -22.31 -7.96
CA ARG A 214 -14.13 -23.14 -9.14
C ARG A 214 -12.69 -23.04 -9.65
N GLY A 215 -11.85 -22.23 -9.01
CA GLY A 215 -10.44 -22.11 -9.36
C GLY A 215 -10.16 -21.29 -10.63
N LYS A 216 -11.10 -20.45 -11.08
CA LYS A 216 -10.94 -19.66 -12.31
C LYS A 216 -10.07 -18.40 -12.13
N VAL A 217 -9.83 -18.00 -10.88
CA VAL A 217 -9.06 -16.80 -10.54
C VAL A 217 -7.67 -17.20 -10.05
N ILE A 218 -6.63 -16.50 -10.51
CA ILE A 218 -5.24 -16.76 -10.10
C ILE A 218 -5.11 -16.66 -8.56
N GLY A 219 -4.47 -17.66 -7.95
CA GLY A 219 -4.29 -17.71 -6.49
C GLY A 219 -5.48 -18.26 -5.72
N SER A 220 -6.54 -18.72 -6.39
CA SER A 220 -7.67 -19.43 -5.77
C SER A 220 -7.25 -20.71 -5.05
N ASP A 221 -6.15 -21.33 -5.48
CA ASP A 221 -5.73 -22.62 -4.94
C ASP A 221 -5.04 -22.53 -3.58
N GLU A 222 -4.70 -21.31 -3.17
CA GLU A 222 -4.09 -21.08 -1.87
C GLU A 222 -5.12 -21.31 -0.74
N PRO A 223 -4.76 -22.07 0.31
CA PRO A 223 -5.67 -22.32 1.43
C PRO A 223 -6.25 -21.04 2.05
N LYS A 224 -5.45 -19.97 2.11
CA LYS A 224 -5.89 -18.67 2.63
C LYS A 224 -7.01 -18.05 1.79
N SER A 225 -6.86 -18.07 0.46
CA SER A 225 -7.86 -17.56 -0.48
C SER A 225 -9.16 -18.37 -0.40
N ARG A 226 -9.07 -19.70 -0.35
CA ARG A 226 -10.25 -20.58 -0.22
C ARG A 226 -10.99 -20.35 1.11
N ASN A 227 -10.27 -20.29 2.22
CA ASN A 227 -10.87 -20.05 3.53
C ASN A 227 -11.58 -18.68 3.55
N ARG A 228 -10.94 -17.64 2.99
CA ARG A 228 -11.55 -16.32 2.91
C ARG A 228 -12.81 -16.29 2.03
N ALA A 229 -12.80 -17.02 0.91
CA ALA A 229 -13.99 -17.14 0.06
C ALA A 229 -15.14 -17.87 0.77
N GLN A 230 -14.84 -18.91 1.55
CA GLN A 230 -15.85 -19.61 2.36
C GLN A 230 -16.43 -18.72 3.46
N GLU A 231 -15.61 -17.94 4.16
CA GLU A 231 -16.09 -16.95 5.14
C GLU A 231 -17.07 -15.95 4.50
N LEU A 232 -16.72 -15.43 3.31
CA LEU A 232 -17.56 -14.49 2.58
C LEU A 232 -18.86 -15.13 2.06
N LEU A 233 -18.84 -16.41 1.72
CA LEU A 233 -20.05 -17.16 1.36
C LEU A 233 -21.02 -17.24 2.55
N CYS A 234 -20.51 -17.57 3.75
CA CYS A 234 -21.31 -17.56 4.97
C CYS A 234 -21.86 -16.16 5.31
N GLU A 235 -21.05 -15.10 5.14
CA GLU A 235 -21.50 -13.70 5.32
C GLU A 235 -22.64 -13.36 4.34
N LEU A 236 -22.51 -13.76 3.07
CA LEU A 236 -23.53 -13.53 2.04
C LEU A 236 -24.85 -14.24 2.36
N GLU A 237 -24.80 -15.52 2.77
CA GLU A 237 -25.98 -16.30 3.14
C GLU A 237 -26.72 -15.69 4.35
N THR A 238 -25.95 -15.20 5.33
CA THR A 238 -26.48 -14.51 6.51
C THR A 238 -27.18 -13.22 6.13
N CYS A 239 -26.53 -12.36 5.33
CA CYS A 239 -27.10 -11.09 4.87
C CYS A 239 -28.34 -11.28 3.99
N ARG A 240 -28.34 -12.29 3.11
CA ARG A 240 -29.50 -12.62 2.27
C ARG A 240 -30.70 -13.04 3.12
N SER A 241 -30.47 -13.83 4.17
CA SER A 241 -31.54 -14.26 5.09
C SER A 241 -32.12 -13.08 5.89
N SER A 242 -31.30 -12.10 6.26
CA SER A 242 -31.76 -10.88 6.95
C SER A 242 -32.45 -9.87 6.01
N SER A 243 -32.00 -9.75 4.76
CA SER A 243 -32.52 -8.78 3.78
C SER A 243 -33.95 -9.09 3.31
N VAL A 244 -34.39 -10.35 3.38
CA VAL A 244 -35.80 -10.72 3.11
C VAL A 244 -36.78 -9.99 4.04
N PHE A 245 -36.29 -9.39 5.13
CA PHE A 245 -37.10 -8.64 6.10
C PHE A 245 -37.04 -7.11 5.95
N SER A 246 -36.36 -6.53 4.96
CA SER A 246 -36.25 -5.06 4.83
C SER A 246 -36.06 -4.59 3.38
N GLU A 247 -37.03 -3.86 2.82
CA GLU A 247 -36.95 -3.23 1.49
C GLU A 247 -36.16 -1.91 1.52
N PRO A 248 -35.32 -1.59 0.50
CA PRO A 248 -34.56 -0.35 0.43
C PRO A 248 -35.09 0.64 -0.62
N SER A 249 -34.95 1.94 -0.34
CA SER A 249 -35.25 3.05 -1.25
C SER A 249 -34.00 3.91 -1.54
N GLY A 250 -33.77 4.16 -2.83
CA GLY A 250 -33.31 5.44 -3.37
C GLY A 250 -31.81 5.78 -3.40
N SER A 251 -31.19 5.54 -4.55
CA SER A 251 -29.87 5.99 -5.02
C SER A 251 -29.68 7.52 -5.12
N SER A 252 -28.45 8.03 -4.99
CA SER A 252 -28.05 9.28 -5.68
C SER A 252 -26.53 9.56 -5.68
N LEU A 253 -26.07 10.07 -6.84
CA LEU A 253 -24.91 10.95 -7.09
C LEU A 253 -23.53 10.38 -7.44
N GLU A 254 -23.24 9.09 -7.22
CA GLU A 254 -21.90 8.52 -7.49
C GLU A 254 -21.73 7.92 -8.90
N ASP A 255 -22.83 7.72 -9.63
CA ASP A 255 -22.86 7.15 -10.99
C ASP A 255 -22.09 7.99 -12.03
N ALA A 256 -21.99 9.30 -11.83
CA ALA A 256 -21.32 10.22 -12.77
C ALA A 256 -19.79 10.10 -12.78
N PHE A 257 -19.16 9.59 -11.72
CA PHE A 257 -17.71 9.39 -11.67
C PHE A 257 -17.28 8.08 -12.35
N VAL A 258 -18.17 7.07 -12.36
CA VAL A 258 -17.90 5.72 -12.85
C VAL A 258 -17.95 5.66 -14.37
N GLU A 259 -18.94 6.31 -15.00
CA GLU A 259 -19.03 6.43 -16.46
C GLU A 259 -17.79 7.12 -17.07
N GLY A 260 -17.20 8.08 -16.33
CA GLY A 260 -15.98 8.79 -16.76
C GLY A 260 -14.72 7.91 -16.76
N LEU A 261 -14.65 6.86 -15.91
CA LEU A 261 -13.50 5.95 -15.85
C LEU A 261 -13.56 4.85 -16.92
N ASP A 262 -14.76 4.36 -17.26
CA ASP A 262 -14.96 3.36 -18.31
C ASP A 262 -14.80 3.94 -19.72
N GLN A 263 -15.23 5.19 -19.96
CA GLN A 263 -14.94 5.90 -21.21
C GLN A 263 -13.44 6.18 -21.40
N LEU A 264 -12.68 6.39 -20.33
CA LEU A 264 -11.24 6.64 -20.37
C LEU A 264 -10.43 5.39 -20.78
N MET A 265 -10.95 4.19 -20.50
CA MET A 265 -10.28 2.91 -20.76
C MET A 265 -10.54 2.36 -22.17
N SER A 266 -11.71 2.64 -22.74
CA SER A 266 -12.06 2.20 -24.11
C SER A 266 -11.21 2.87 -25.21
N GLN A 267 -10.49 3.95 -24.88
CA GLN A 267 -9.62 4.69 -25.80
C GLN A 267 -8.17 4.18 -25.89
N TRP A 268 -7.80 3.10 -25.17
CA TRP A 268 -6.42 2.56 -25.12
C TRP A 268 -6.20 1.33 -26.01
N THR A 269 -6.50 1.45 -27.32
CA THR A 269 -6.00 0.53 -28.36
C THR A 269 -4.92 1.22 -29.22
N PRO A 270 -3.81 0.55 -29.57
CA PRO A 270 -2.69 1.20 -30.26
C PRO A 270 -2.90 1.25 -31.79
N TYR A 271 -3.58 2.31 -32.27
CA TYR A 271 -3.66 2.94 -33.62
C TYR A 271 -4.97 3.76 -33.58
N ARG A 272 -5.09 5.10 -33.63
CA ARG A 272 -4.37 6.18 -34.33
C ARG A 272 -4.30 7.48 -33.49
N SER A 273 -3.45 8.37 -33.99
CA SER A 273 -2.91 9.65 -33.50
C SER A 273 -3.83 10.70 -32.85
N ARG A 274 -3.22 11.34 -31.84
CA ARG A 274 -3.18 12.79 -31.51
C ARG A 274 -4.40 13.43 -30.82
N ARG A 275 -4.30 13.39 -29.47
CA ARG A 275 -4.44 14.45 -28.44
C ARG A 275 -5.68 15.37 -28.44
N LEU A 276 -6.29 15.46 -27.24
CA LEU A 276 -6.88 16.63 -26.49
C LEU A 276 -8.12 16.13 -25.68
N PRO A 277 -8.79 16.89 -24.77
CA PRO A 277 -8.37 17.90 -23.79
C PRO A 277 -9.12 17.72 -22.42
N ILE A 278 -8.49 17.15 -21.37
CA ILE A 278 -8.96 17.24 -19.96
C ILE A 278 -7.76 17.56 -19.06
N PHE A 279 -6.93 18.49 -19.53
CA PHE A 279 -5.80 19.04 -18.79
C PHE A 279 -6.17 20.32 -18.02
N GLU A 280 -7.44 20.73 -17.92
CA GLU A 280 -7.76 22.12 -17.49
C GLU A 280 -8.33 22.33 -16.08
N GLU A 281 -8.85 21.34 -15.36
CA GLU A 281 -9.32 21.57 -13.98
C GLU A 281 -8.24 21.36 -12.90
N ILE A 282 -7.00 21.07 -13.30
CA ILE A 282 -5.80 21.16 -12.44
C ILE A 282 -5.11 22.54 -12.60
N PHE A 283 -5.55 23.38 -13.55
CA PHE A 283 -4.84 24.60 -13.94
C PHE A 283 -5.44 25.93 -13.44
N ARG A 284 -6.46 25.93 -12.57
CA ARG A 284 -7.10 27.20 -12.16
C ARG A 284 -6.44 27.98 -11.03
N ASP A 285 -5.49 27.42 -10.27
CA ASP A 285 -4.89 28.10 -9.10
C ASP A 285 -3.40 28.49 -9.25
N GLN A 286 -2.93 28.78 -10.47
CA GLN A 286 -1.59 29.38 -10.68
C GLN A 286 -1.56 30.58 -11.64
N LEU A 287 -2.67 31.32 -11.78
CA LEU A 287 -2.66 32.64 -12.41
C LEU A 287 -3.51 33.63 -11.61
N ALA A 288 -3.11 33.87 -10.37
CA ALA A 288 -3.39 35.11 -9.66
C ALA A 288 -2.23 35.38 -8.67
N CYS A 289 -1.43 36.39 -9.04
CA CYS A 289 -0.22 36.93 -8.38
C CYS A 289 1.09 36.18 -8.64
#